data_AF-H1CZ03-F1
#
_entry.id   AF-H1CZ03-F1
#
_cell.length_a   1.000
_cell.length_b   1.000
_cell.length_c   1.000
_cell.angle_alpha   90.00
_cell.angle_beta   90.00
_cell.angle_gamma   90.00
#
_symmetry.space_group_name_H-M   'P 1'
#
loop_
_entity.id
_entity.type
_entity.pdbx_description
1 polymer ?
#
loop_
_entity_poly.entity_id
_entity_poly.type
_entity_poly.pdbx_seq_one_letter_code
_entity_poly.pdbx_strand_id
1 'polypeptide(L)'
;MKKITFLFIALVLLCGWGVNASVSGDSVQYDVVTVEENDTLWDIAARRVDNTKDIRQVVYDIEQFNHITNPGQLEPGMKIKIPVDL
;
A
#
# COMPACT_ATOMS: atom_id res chain seq x y z
N MET A 1 -31.53 24.23 -37.70
CA MET A 1 -31.21 22.91 -37.12
C MET A 1 -29.72 22.75 -36.83
N LYS A 2 -28.81 22.87 -37.82
CA LYS A 2 -27.33 22.82 -37.62
C LYS A 2 -26.77 23.73 -36.51
N LYS A 3 -27.29 24.96 -36.35
CA LYS A 3 -26.87 25.91 -35.29
C LYS A 3 -27.24 25.43 -33.88
N ILE A 4 -28.40 24.79 -33.74
CA ILE A 4 -28.89 24.23 -32.46
C ILE A 4 -28.08 22.99 -32.11
N THR A 5 -27.74 22.16 -33.11
CA THR A 5 -26.84 21.01 -32.93
C THR A 5 -25.44 21.43 -32.50
N PHE A 6 -24.89 22.51 -33.07
CA PHE A 6 -23.59 23.06 -32.67
C PHE A 6 -23.60 23.59 -31.23
N LEU A 7 -24.70 24.23 -30.81
CA LEU A 7 -24.87 24.74 -29.45
C LEU A 7 -24.90 23.60 -28.41
N PHE A 8 -25.56 22.49 -28.74
CA PHE A 8 -25.64 21.32 -27.88
C PHE A 8 -24.28 20.63 -27.70
N ILE A 9 -23.50 20.51 -28.78
CA ILE A 9 -22.16 19.92 -28.74
C ILE A 9 -21.19 20.79 -27.91
N ALA A 10 -21.28 22.11 -28.04
CA ALA A 10 -20.47 23.04 -27.25
C ALA A 10 -20.82 22.98 -25.75
N LEU A 11 -22.10 22.75 -25.41
CA LEU A 11 -22.55 22.65 -24.02
C LEU A 11 -22.03 21.37 -23.32
N VAL A 12 -22.02 20.23 -24.02
CA VAL A 12 -21.49 18.96 -23.49
C VAL A 12 -19.98 19.03 -23.25
N LEU A 13 -19.24 19.74 -24.12
CA LEU A 13 -17.80 19.95 -23.97
C LEU A 13 -17.44 20.82 -22.75
N LEU A 14 -18.34 21.68 -22.27
CA LEU A 14 -18.14 22.51 -21.08
C LEU A 14 -18.38 21.76 -19.76
N CYS A 15 -19.09 20.62 -19.78
CA CYS A 15 -19.36 19.81 -18.58
C CYS A 15 -18.27 18.75 -18.29
N GLY A 16 -17.22 18.68 -19.10
CA GLY A 16 -16.17 17.66 -19.03
C GLY A 16 -15.01 17.94 -18.06
N TRP A 17 -15.14 18.91 -17.15
CA TRP A 17 -14.06 19.22 -16.20
C TRP A 17 -14.19 18.45 -14.90
N GLY A 18 -13.36 17.41 -14.79
CA GLY A 18 -12.67 17.05 -13.56
C GLY A 18 -13.49 16.33 -12.49
N VAL A 19 -13.83 15.07 -12.74
CA VAL A 19 -13.96 14.12 -11.62
C VAL A 19 -12.56 13.89 -11.04
N ASN A 20 -12.17 14.68 -10.06
CA ASN A 20 -11.01 14.39 -9.22
C ASN A 20 -11.51 13.47 -8.10
N ALA A 21 -11.47 12.16 -8.34
CA ALA A 21 -11.69 11.18 -7.30
C ALA A 21 -10.47 11.24 -6.36
N SER A 22 -10.51 12.12 -5.36
CA SER A 22 -9.64 11.98 -4.21
C SER A 22 -10.08 10.69 -3.50
N VAL A 23 -9.37 9.61 -3.77
CA VAL A 23 -9.51 8.37 -3.01
C VAL A 23 -8.99 8.72 -1.61
N SER A 24 -9.90 9.07 -0.71
CA SER A 24 -9.64 9.09 0.73
C SER A 24 -9.51 7.65 1.20
N GLY A 25 -8.52 6.93 0.67
CA GLY A 25 -8.09 5.68 1.25
C GLY A 25 -7.32 6.05 2.50
N ASP A 26 -7.69 5.47 3.64
CA ASP A 26 -6.83 5.47 4.83
C ASP A 26 -5.45 4.99 4.37
N SER A 27 -4.51 5.92 4.24
CA SER A 27 -3.16 5.60 3.85
C SER A 27 -2.52 4.93 5.06
N VAL A 28 -2.57 3.60 5.09
CA VAL A 28 -1.87 2.78 6.09
C VAL A 28 -0.45 3.29 6.16
N GLN A 29 -0.06 3.83 7.32
CA GLN A 29 1.30 4.28 7.53
C GLN A 29 2.19 3.04 7.67
N TYR A 30 3.38 3.10 7.09
CA TYR A 30 4.35 2.01 7.18
C TYR A 30 5.78 2.54 7.20
N ASP A 31 6.63 1.82 7.92
CA ASP A 31 8.07 1.96 7.85
C ASP A 31 8.63 1.08 6.75
N VAL A 32 9.78 1.44 6.20
CA VAL A 32 10.53 0.59 5.27
C VAL A 32 11.82 0.11 5.93
N VAL A 33 11.98 -1.19 6.03
CA VAL A 33 13.18 -1.85 6.54
C VAL A 33 13.90 -2.53 5.39
N THR A 34 15.23 -2.43 5.39
CA THR A 34 16.08 -3.18 4.45
C THR A 34 16.49 -4.48 5.15
N VAL A 35 16.30 -5.61 4.48
CA VAL A 35 16.71 -6.93 4.97
C VAL A 35 18.23 -6.97 5.05
N GLU A 36 18.76 -7.34 6.22
CA GLU A 36 20.19 -7.52 6.43
C GLU A 36 20.63 -8.97 6.23
N GLU A 37 21.93 -9.23 6.26
CA GLU A 37 22.45 -10.59 6.14
C GLU A 37 22.00 -11.45 7.33
N ASN A 38 21.44 -12.63 7.04
CA ASN A 38 20.86 -13.56 8.02
C ASN A 38 19.58 -13.08 8.72
N ASP A 39 18.97 -11.98 8.28
CA ASP A 39 17.64 -11.60 8.78
C ASP A 39 16.59 -12.62 8.32
N THR A 40 15.73 -13.02 9.24
CA THR A 40 14.46 -13.67 8.91
C THR A 40 13.29 -12.69 9.06
N LEU A 41 12.14 -13.03 8.47
CA LEU A 41 10.93 -12.22 8.68
C LEU A 41 10.54 -12.14 10.16
N TRP A 42 10.85 -13.21 10.91
CA TRP A 42 10.62 -13.27 12.35
C TRP A 42 11.52 -12.32 13.12
N ASP A 43 12.80 -12.22 12.75
CA ASP A 43 13.72 -11.26 13.38
C ASP A 43 13.28 -9.82 13.12
N ILE A 44 12.88 -9.54 11.88
CA ILE A 44 12.36 -8.23 11.48
C ILE A 44 11.08 -7.88 12.26
N ALA A 45 10.15 -8.82 12.38
CA ALA A 45 8.91 -8.64 13.14
C ALA A 45 9.17 -8.47 14.65
N ALA A 46 10.05 -9.30 15.23
CA ALA A 46 10.42 -9.28 16.63
C ALA A 46 10.99 -7.93 17.08
N ARG A 47 11.71 -7.24 16.18
CA ARG A 47 12.25 -5.90 16.46
C ARG A 47 11.17 -4.83 16.58
N ARG A 48 9.96 -5.04 16.05
CA ARG A 48 8.90 -4.02 15.95
C ARG A 48 7.65 -4.32 16.77
N VAL A 49 7.36 -5.59 17.00
CA VAL A 49 6.22 -6.01 17.83
C VAL A 49 6.47 -5.67 19.30
N ASP A 50 5.45 -5.17 19.99
CA ASP A 50 5.47 -5.02 21.44
C ASP A 50 5.00 -6.32 22.13
N ASN A 51 5.09 -6.38 23.46
CA ASN A 51 4.66 -7.57 24.20
C ASN A 51 3.13 -7.78 24.24
N THR A 52 2.34 -6.92 23.58
CA THR A 52 0.87 -6.98 23.61
C THR A 52 0.28 -7.74 22.43
N LYS A 53 1.08 -7.98 21.36
CA LYS A 53 0.62 -8.61 20.13
C LYS A 53 1.31 -9.94 19.87
N ASP A 54 0.57 -10.90 19.31
CA ASP A 54 1.14 -12.18 18.92
C ASP A 54 2.05 -11.98 17.70
N ILE A 55 3.33 -12.27 17.88
CA ILE A 55 4.35 -12.17 16.82
C ILE A 55 3.95 -12.96 15.56
N ARG A 56 3.19 -14.06 15.68
CA ARG A 56 2.71 -14.83 14.52
C ARG A 56 1.74 -14.02 13.66
N GLN A 57 0.86 -13.26 14.30
CA GLN A 57 -0.08 -12.38 13.60
C GLN A 57 0.69 -11.26 12.90
N VAL A 58 1.68 -10.68 13.57
CA VAL A 58 2.54 -9.64 13.00
C VAL A 58 3.32 -10.14 11.78
N VAL A 59 3.91 -11.33 11.86
CA VAL A 59 4.58 -11.95 10.70
C VAL A 59 3.59 -12.15 9.55
N TYR A 60 2.41 -12.69 9.83
CA TYR A 60 1.36 -12.88 8.82
C TYR A 60 0.94 -11.56 8.17
N ASP A 61 0.73 -10.50 8.96
CA ASP A 61 0.31 -9.19 8.46
C ASP A 61 1.40 -8.56 7.58
N ILE A 62 2.68 -8.70 7.95
CA ILE A 62 3.80 -8.26 7.11
C ILE A 62 3.84 -9.05 5.80
N GLU A 63 3.60 -10.37 5.83
CA GLU A 63 3.54 -11.20 4.62
C GLU A 63 2.43 -10.72 3.68
N GLN A 64 1.22 -10.52 4.20
CA GLN A 64 0.09 -10.04 3.41
C GLN A 64 0.36 -8.64 2.84
N PHE A 65 0.89 -7.72 3.65
CA PHE A 65 1.13 -6.34 3.24
C PHE A 65 2.21 -6.20 2.15
N ASN A 66 3.17 -7.12 2.11
CA ASN A 66 4.26 -7.13 1.13
C ASN A 66 4.08 -8.17 0.02
N HIS A 67 2.98 -8.92 0.03
CA HIS A 67 2.72 -10.05 -0.87
C HIS A 67 3.85 -11.09 -0.85
N ILE A 68 4.42 -11.37 0.33
CA ILE A 68 5.46 -12.39 0.50
C ILE A 68 4.78 -13.75 0.57
N THR A 69 5.07 -14.61 -0.40
CA THR A 69 4.54 -15.98 -0.44
C THR A 69 5.48 -17.00 0.18
N ASN A 70 6.79 -16.68 0.23
CA ASN A 70 7.81 -17.54 0.82
C ASN A 70 8.79 -16.71 1.67
N PRO A 71 8.56 -16.58 2.99
CA PRO A 71 9.43 -15.80 3.87
C PRO A 71 10.84 -16.38 4.00
N GLY A 72 11.06 -17.65 3.64
CA GLY A 72 12.39 -18.27 3.65
C GLY A 72 13.28 -17.86 2.48
N GLN A 73 12.77 -17.08 1.52
CA GLN A 73 13.50 -16.55 0.37
C GLN A 73 13.80 -15.05 0.50
N LEU A 74 13.82 -14.52 1.72
CA LEU A 74 14.27 -13.16 1.97
C LEU A 74 15.76 -13.05 1.62
N GLU A 75 16.08 -12.09 0.77
CA GLU A 75 17.44 -11.79 0.33
C GLU A 75 17.92 -10.45 0.94
N PRO A 76 19.19 -10.34 1.35
CA PRO A 76 19.75 -9.09 1.83
C PRO A 76 19.59 -7.97 0.79
N GLY A 77 19.20 -6.77 1.25
CA GLY A 77 18.93 -5.61 0.40
C GLY A 77 17.47 -5.49 -0.05
N MET A 78 16.62 -6.50 0.16
CA MET A 78 15.17 -6.38 -0.05
C MET A 78 14.56 -5.33 0.87
N LYS A 79 13.57 -4.59 0.36
CA LYS A 79 12.82 -3.60 1.15
C LYS A 79 11.48 -4.17 1.56
N ILE A 80 11.27 -4.28 2.87
CA ILE A 80 10.04 -4.78 3.48
C ILE A 80 9.32 -3.60 4.14
N LYS A 81 8.02 -3.47 3.87
CA LYS A 81 7.17 -2.48 4.50
C LYS A 81 6.54 -3.04 5.76
N ILE A 82 6.59 -2.30 6.85
CA ILE A 82 6.08 -2.72 8.16
C ILE A 82 4.99 -1.71 8.56
N PRO A 83 3.70 -2.10 8.60
CA PRO A 83 2.65 -1.20 9.08
C PRO A 83 2.95 -0.71 10.51
N VAL A 84 2.73 0.57 10.79
CA VAL A 84 3.05 1.15 12.13
C VAL A 84 2.04 0.76 13.21
N ASP A 85 0.84 0.32 12.79
CA ASP A 85 -0.23 -0.12 13.69
C ASP A 85 -0.25 -1.65 13.91
N LEU A 86 0.84 -2.35 13.52
CA LEU A 86 1.02 -3.80 13.67
C LEU A 86 0.84 -4.27 15.07
#